data_AF-A0A6V7L7R0-F1
#
_entry.id   AF-A0A6V7L7R0-F1
#
_cell.length_a   1.000
_cell.length_b   1.000
_cell.length_c   1.000
_cell.angle_alpha   90.00
_cell.angle_beta   90.00
_cell.angle_gamma   90.00
#
_symmetry.space_group_name_H-M   'P 1'
#
loop_
_entity.id
_entity.type
_entity.pdbx_description
1 polymer ?
#
loop_
_entity_poly.entity_id
_entity_poly.type
_entity_poly.pdbx_seq_one_letter_code
_entity_poly.pdbx_strand_id
1 'polypeptide(L)'
;FMVTTQFFFTICFLLCLVSFGLVILFTTCWDPEQRRYVQLIYLISSLLLIAGVSGGLAVIVFACLGNADGWMPGHDNNYLSWSFALGVTGSVLCLIAGGLFLVEANLQKKKRKYLKESQMRFPMESGGSGE
;
A
#
# COMPACT_ATOMS: atom_id res chain seq x y z
N PHE A 1 19.75 17.09 12.75
CA PHE A 1 20.52 16.79 11.54
C PHE A 1 19.81 15.76 10.67
N MET A 2 19.16 16.14 9.56
CA MET A 2 18.39 15.23 8.64
C MET A 2 17.33 14.28 9.23
N VAL A 3 17.20 14.17 10.56
CA VAL A 3 16.48 13.10 11.28
C VAL A 3 15.06 12.90 10.77
N THR A 4 14.34 13.99 10.47
CA THR A 4 12.97 13.96 9.96
C THR A 4 12.87 13.20 8.63
N THR A 5 13.70 13.53 7.63
CA THR A 5 13.72 12.85 6.33
C THR A 5 14.14 11.39 6.48
N GLN A 6 15.17 11.12 7.30
CA GLN A 6 15.66 9.76 7.53
C GLN A 6 14.61 8.87 8.22
N PHE A 7 13.92 9.40 9.23
CA PHE A 7 12.86 8.71 9.98
C PHE A 7 11.71 8.31 9.05
N PHE A 8 11.19 9.25 8.26
CA PHE A 8 10.10 8.98 7.34
C PHE A 8 10.48 8.00 6.23
N PHE A 9 11.68 8.11 5.64
CA PHE A 9 12.13 7.11 4.66
C PHE A 9 12.42 5.74 5.27
N THR A 10 12.83 5.66 6.54
CA THR A 10 13.02 4.39 7.25
C THR A 10 11.67 3.70 7.49
N ILE A 11 10.64 4.44 7.88
CA ILE A 11 9.26 3.94 7.96
C ILE A 11 8.79 3.45 6.58
N CYS A 12 8.96 4.27 5.54
CA CYS A 12 8.61 3.90 4.16
C CYS A 12 9.28 2.58 3.75
N PHE A 13 10.59 2.45 3.96
CA PHE A 13 11.36 1.26 3.63
C PHE A 13 10.88 0.01 4.37
N LEU A 14 10.67 0.11 5.69
CA LEU A 14 10.18 -1.03 6.49
C LEU A 14 8.78 -1.46 6.07
N LEU A 15 7.87 -0.52 5.81
CA LEU A 15 6.52 -0.82 5.33
C LEU A 15 6.54 -1.46 3.93
N CYS A 16 7.40 -0.99 3.02
CA CYS A 16 7.62 -1.61 1.72
C CYS A 16 8.18 -3.04 1.85
N LEU A 17 9.15 -3.27 2.74
CA LEU A 17 9.76 -4.59 2.98
C LEU A 17 8.73 -5.59 3.53
N VAL A 18 7.91 -5.19 4.50
CA VAL A 18 6.80 -6.01 5.00
C VAL A 18 5.78 -6.27 3.89
N SER A 19 5.39 -5.23 3.13
CA SER A 19 4.44 -5.37 2.01
C SER A 19 4.94 -6.34 0.94
N PHE A 20 6.23 -6.28 0.60
CA PHE A 20 6.86 -7.18 -0.36
C PHE A 20 6.80 -8.65 0.10
N GLY A 21 7.12 -8.92 1.37
CA GLY A 21 6.97 -10.25 1.96
C GLY A 21 5.52 -10.75 1.93
N LEU A 22 4.55 -9.89 2.26
CA LEU A 22 3.13 -10.23 2.21
C LEU A 22 2.63 -10.47 0.76
N VAL A 23 3.14 -9.73 -0.22
CA VAL A 23 2.83 -9.94 -1.65
C VAL A 23 3.39 -11.29 -2.14
N ILE A 24 4.62 -11.67 -1.76
CA ILE A 24 5.16 -13.00 -2.11
C ILE A 24 4.30 -14.11 -1.51
N LEU A 25 3.95 -14.00 -0.22
CA LEU A 25 3.05 -14.98 0.44
C LEU A 25 1.68 -15.06 -0.25
N PHE A 26 1.12 -13.91 -0.65
CA PHE A 26 -0.11 -13.81 -1.41
C PHE A 26 -0.04 -14.51 -2.78
N THR A 27 1.02 -14.25 -3.56
CA THR A 27 1.16 -14.80 -4.93
C THR A 27 1.56 -16.26 -4.96
N THR A 28 2.27 -16.76 -3.95
CA THR A 28 2.90 -18.08 -3.97
C THR A 28 2.21 -19.11 -3.09
N CYS A 29 1.55 -18.70 -2.01
CA CYS A 29 1.13 -19.64 -0.96
C CYS A 29 -0.38 -19.70 -0.68
N TRP A 30 -1.19 -18.72 -1.08
CA TRP A 30 -2.61 -18.64 -0.68
C TRP A 30 -3.60 -18.65 -1.84
N ASP A 31 -4.46 -19.67 -1.84
CA ASP A 31 -5.58 -19.79 -2.75
C ASP A 31 -6.60 -18.65 -2.64
N PRO A 32 -7.15 -18.16 -3.77
CA PRO A 32 -8.22 -17.16 -3.82
C PRO A 32 -9.48 -17.55 -3.05
N GLU A 33 -9.67 -18.82 -2.71
CA GLU A 33 -10.81 -19.32 -1.94
C GLU A 33 -10.72 -18.92 -0.45
N GLN A 34 -9.51 -18.79 0.11
CA GLN A 34 -9.31 -18.63 1.55
C GLN A 34 -10.05 -17.44 2.16
N ARG A 35 -10.67 -17.63 3.33
CA ARG A 35 -11.53 -16.63 3.98
C ARG A 35 -10.80 -15.33 4.38
N ARG A 36 -9.47 -15.39 4.56
CA ARG A 36 -8.59 -14.25 4.90
C ARG A 36 -7.97 -13.53 3.70
N TYR A 37 -8.08 -14.07 2.49
CA TYR A 37 -7.48 -13.52 1.26
C TYR A 37 -7.80 -12.03 1.07
N VAL A 38 -9.07 -11.65 1.18
CA VAL A 38 -9.51 -10.25 1.07
C VAL A 38 -8.92 -9.35 2.17
N GLN A 39 -8.77 -9.87 3.40
CA GLN A 39 -8.17 -9.11 4.50
C GLN A 39 -6.67 -8.85 4.27
N LEU A 40 -5.95 -9.79 3.64
CA LEU A 40 -4.55 -9.60 3.28
C LEU A 40 -4.38 -8.52 2.22
N ILE A 41 -5.21 -8.49 1.18
CA ILE A 41 -5.13 -7.43 0.15
C ILE A 41 -5.40 -6.05 0.77
N TYR A 42 -6.38 -5.93 1.67
CA TYR A 42 -6.58 -4.68 2.43
C TYR A 42 -5.36 -4.30 3.30
N LEU A 43 -4.69 -5.27 3.92
CA LEU A 43 -3.47 -5.02 4.70
C LEU A 43 -2.33 -4.53 3.81
N ILE A 44 -2.02 -5.23 2.71
CA ILE A 44 -1.00 -4.85 1.73
C ILE A 44 -1.27 -3.45 1.17
N SER A 45 -2.52 -3.19 0.77
CA SER A 45 -2.98 -1.86 0.32
C SER A 45 -2.71 -0.78 1.37
N SER A 46 -3.10 -1.02 2.62
CA SER A 46 -2.94 -0.04 3.71
C SER A 46 -1.47 0.25 4.00
N LEU A 47 -0.63 -0.79 4.04
CA LEU A 47 0.82 -0.64 4.27
C LEU A 47 1.48 0.17 3.15
N LEU A 48 1.14 -0.10 1.88
CA LEU A 48 1.68 0.64 0.72
C LEU A 48 1.20 2.10 0.66
N LEU A 49 -0.06 2.38 1.04
CA LEU A 49 -0.55 3.75 1.16
C LEU A 49 0.18 4.52 2.27
N ILE A 50 0.36 3.93 3.46
CA ILE A 50 1.11 4.56 4.56
C ILE A 50 2.59 4.74 4.16
N ALA A 51 3.19 3.75 3.49
CA ALA A 51 4.54 3.86 2.95
C ALA A 51 4.66 5.06 1.99
N GLY A 52 3.80 5.13 0.97
CA GLY A 52 3.80 6.23 0.00
C GLY A 52 3.58 7.61 0.62
N VAL A 53 2.70 7.73 1.63
CA VAL A 53 2.52 8.98 2.40
C VAL A 53 3.79 9.32 3.19
N SER A 54 4.40 8.35 3.87
CA SER A 54 5.63 8.58 4.64
C SER A 54 6.82 8.98 3.75
N GLY A 55 7.03 8.28 2.63
CA GLY A 55 8.03 8.67 1.62
C GLY A 55 7.75 10.05 1.03
N GLY A 56 6.49 10.36 0.72
CA GLY A 56 6.08 11.69 0.26
C GLY A 56 6.39 12.80 1.26
N LEU A 57 6.15 12.58 2.56
CA LEU A 57 6.56 13.50 3.62
C LEU A 57 8.08 13.66 3.69
N ALA A 58 8.85 12.57 3.57
CA ALA A 58 10.30 12.62 3.55
C ALA A 58 10.84 13.47 2.39
N VAL A 59 10.26 13.28 1.19
CA VAL A 59 10.55 14.03 -0.04
C VAL A 59 10.22 15.51 0.12
N ILE A 60 9.03 15.86 0.61
CA ILE A 60 8.61 17.26 0.80
C ILE A 60 9.52 17.96 1.82
N VAL A 61 9.78 17.32 2.97
CA VAL A 61 10.69 17.84 3.99
C VAL A 61 12.09 18.07 3.41
N PHE A 62 12.63 17.11 2.63
CA PHE A 62 13.94 17.28 2.01
C PHE A 62 13.97 18.38 0.94
N ALA A 63 12.92 18.50 0.13
CA ALA A 63 12.82 19.52 -0.90
C ALA A 63 12.76 20.95 -0.31
N CYS A 64 12.04 21.12 0.80
CA CYS A 64 11.88 22.43 1.44
C CYS A 64 13.04 22.82 2.37
N LEU A 65 13.67 21.85 3.06
CA LEU A 65 14.67 22.12 4.11
C LEU A 65 16.09 21.64 3.76
N GLY A 66 16.26 20.86 2.69
CA GLY A 66 17.56 20.26 2.32
C GLY A 66 18.67 21.28 2.03
N ASN A 67 18.31 22.50 1.64
CA ASN A 67 19.22 23.63 1.38
C ASN A 67 19.11 24.74 2.45
N ALA A 68 18.42 24.50 3.57
CA ALA A 68 18.20 25.53 4.59
C ALA A 68 19.36 25.63 5.59
N ASP A 69 19.65 26.85 6.02
CA ASP A 69 20.69 27.15 7.01
C ASP A 69 20.55 26.30 8.28
N GLY A 70 21.66 25.70 8.71
CA GLY A 70 21.70 24.84 9.89
C GLY A 70 21.03 23.46 9.74
N TRP A 71 20.46 23.12 8.57
CA TRP A 71 19.92 21.79 8.31
C TRP A 71 21.02 20.80 7.85
N MET A 72 22.02 21.26 7.05
CA MET A 72 23.25 20.53 6.63
C MET A 72 24.55 21.39 6.63
N PRO A 73 25.67 21.05 7.32
CA PRO A 73 26.99 21.56 6.96
C PRO A 73 27.29 21.28 5.49
N GLY A 74 27.51 22.33 4.70
CA GLY A 74 27.59 22.23 3.25
C GLY A 74 26.24 22.10 2.55
N HIS A 75 25.14 22.59 3.16
CA HIS A 75 23.82 22.67 2.52
C HIS A 75 23.90 23.41 1.18
N ASP A 76 24.73 24.46 1.08
CA ASP A 76 24.95 25.26 -0.14
C ASP A 76 25.39 24.45 -1.36
N ASN A 77 25.94 23.24 -1.16
CA ASN A 77 26.38 22.34 -2.23
C ASN A 77 25.46 21.11 -2.39
N ASN A 78 24.28 21.12 -1.75
CA ASN A 78 23.31 20.02 -1.73
C ASN A 78 22.32 20.08 -2.92
N TYR A 79 22.83 19.87 -4.12
CA TYR A 79 21.98 19.76 -5.31
C TYR A 79 21.12 18.47 -5.27
N LEU A 80 19.85 18.58 -5.65
CA LEU A 80 18.93 17.43 -5.69
C LEU A 80 19.42 16.38 -6.69
N SER A 81 19.81 15.21 -6.18
CA SER A 81 20.43 14.14 -6.96
C SER A 81 19.41 13.15 -7.54
N TRP A 82 19.89 12.21 -8.36
CA TRP A 82 19.08 11.07 -8.83
C TRP A 82 18.41 10.28 -7.69
N SER A 83 19.03 10.20 -6.52
CA SER A 83 18.43 9.54 -5.35
C SER A 83 17.17 10.26 -4.86
N PHE A 84 17.10 11.59 -4.98
CA PHE A 84 15.89 12.36 -4.68
C PHE A 84 14.80 12.06 -5.71
N ALA A 85 15.12 12.05 -7.00
CA ALA A 85 14.17 11.70 -8.06
C ALA A 85 13.61 10.26 -7.92
N LEU A 86 14.46 9.31 -7.52
CA LEU A 86 14.04 7.94 -7.18
C LEU A 86 13.16 7.91 -5.92
N GLY A 87 13.45 8.73 -4.90
CA GLY A 87 12.61 8.88 -3.70
C GLY A 87 11.20 9.42 -4.00
N VAL A 88 11.10 10.44 -4.85
CA VAL A 88 9.83 10.97 -5.38
C VAL A 88 9.07 9.85 -6.11
N THR A 89 9.74 9.20 -7.08
CA THR A 89 9.13 8.18 -7.94
C THR A 89 8.64 6.98 -7.13
N GLY A 90 9.46 6.47 -6.22
CA GLY A 90 9.10 5.34 -5.35
C GLY A 90 7.92 5.67 -4.43
N SER A 91 7.85 6.87 -3.88
CA SER A 91 6.74 7.32 -3.03
C SER A 91 5.42 7.37 -3.82
N VAL A 92 5.45 7.92 -5.03
CA VAL A 92 4.28 7.97 -5.93
C VAL A 92 3.85 6.57 -6.36
N LEU A 93 4.79 5.69 -6.73
CA LEU A 93 4.49 4.31 -7.09
C LEU A 93 3.88 3.51 -5.93
N CYS A 94 4.30 3.76 -4.68
CA CYS A 94 3.68 3.14 -3.51
C CYS A 94 2.21 3.56 -3.32
N LEU A 95 1.89 4.85 -3.54
CA LEU A 95 0.51 5.33 -3.51
C LEU A 95 -0.36 4.70 -4.62
N ILE A 96 0.17 4.62 -5.84
CA ILE A 96 -0.52 3.98 -6.97
C ILE A 96 -0.76 2.49 -6.69
N ALA A 97 0.27 1.75 -6.27
CA ALA A 97 0.15 0.33 -5.95
C ALA A 97 -0.81 0.08 -4.79
N GLY A 98 -0.73 0.87 -3.71
CA GLY A 98 -1.66 0.79 -2.58
C GLY A 98 -3.11 1.06 -2.98
N GLY A 99 -3.33 2.02 -3.90
CA GLY A 99 -4.64 2.30 -4.48
C GLY A 99 -5.18 1.17 -5.36
N LEU A 100 -4.33 0.56 -6.21
CA LEU A 100 -4.71 -0.59 -7.05
C LEU A 100 -5.11 -1.80 -6.20
N PHE A 101 -4.33 -2.15 -5.18
CA PHE A 101 -4.70 -3.20 -4.23
C PHE A 101 -5.98 -2.84 -3.45
N LEU A 102 -6.25 -1.56 -3.15
CA LEU A 102 -7.51 -1.16 -2.52
C LEU A 102 -8.72 -1.42 -3.43
N VAL A 103 -8.60 -1.09 -4.71
CA VAL A 103 -9.63 -1.35 -5.72
C VAL A 103 -9.87 -2.86 -5.86
N GLU A 104 -8.80 -3.66 -5.92
CA GLU A 104 -8.90 -5.12 -5.97
C GLU A 104 -9.59 -5.69 -4.72
N ALA A 105 -9.16 -5.29 -3.51
CA ALA A 105 -9.77 -5.75 -2.26
C ALA A 105 -11.29 -5.46 -2.21
N ASN A 106 -11.70 -4.29 -2.69
CA ASN A 106 -13.11 -3.91 -2.81
C ASN A 106 -13.85 -4.75 -3.87
N LEU A 107 -13.24 -5.03 -5.02
CA LEU A 107 -13.82 -5.89 -6.06
C LEU A 107 -14.01 -7.33 -5.57
N GLN A 108 -12.99 -7.91 -4.94
CA GLN A 108 -13.04 -9.27 -4.38
C GLN A 108 -14.08 -9.37 -3.24
N LYS A 109 -14.17 -8.34 -2.38
CA LYS A 109 -15.21 -8.24 -1.34
C LYS A 109 -16.62 -8.23 -1.93
N LYS A 110 -16.85 -7.48 -3.03
CA LYS A 110 -18.13 -7.45 -3.75
C LYS A 110 -18.45 -8.82 -4.38
N LYS A 111 -17.52 -9.42 -5.14
CA LYS A 111 -17.68 -10.76 -5.75
C LYS A 111 -18.12 -11.81 -4.73
N ARG A 112 -17.44 -11.89 -3.58
CA ARG A 112 -17.79 -12.83 -2.50
C ARG A 112 -19.11 -12.54 -1.80
N LYS A 113 -19.59 -11.28 -1.79
CA LYS A 113 -20.93 -10.95 -1.29
C LYS A 113 -22.01 -11.52 -2.22
N TYR A 114 -21.91 -11.22 -3.52
CA TYR A 114 -22.86 -11.73 -4.52
C TYR A 114 -22.92 -13.26 -4.55
N LEU A 115 -21.77 -13.95 -4.48
CA LEU A 115 -21.73 -15.42 -4.48
C LEU A 115 -22.53 -16.04 -3.31
N LYS A 116 -22.42 -15.43 -2.12
CA LYS A 116 -23.19 -15.86 -0.92
C LYS A 116 -24.68 -15.57 -1.05
N GLU A 117 -25.03 -14.40 -1.59
CA GLU A 117 -26.44 -14.03 -1.82
C GLU A 117 -27.09 -14.99 -2.83
N SER A 118 -26.39 -15.39 -3.90
CA SER A 118 -26.87 -16.41 -4.82
C SER A 118 -27.03 -17.77 -4.15
N GLN A 119 -26.03 -18.23 -3.37
CA GLN A 119 -26.12 -19.49 -2.63
C GLN A 119 -27.27 -19.52 -1.60
N MET A 120 -27.68 -18.38 -1.05
CA MET A 120 -28.84 -18.29 -0.15
C MET A 120 -30.20 -18.30 -0.87
N ARG A 121 -30.26 -17.95 -2.16
CA ARG A 121 -31.52 -18.00 -2.94
C ARG A 121 -31.91 -19.42 -3.35
N PHE A 122 -30.97 -20.20 -3.88
CA PHE A 122 -31.22 -21.56 -4.36
C PHE A 122 -31.99 -22.49 -3.38
N PRO A 123 -31.67 -22.57 -2.07
CA PRO A 123 -32.40 -23.44 -1.15
C PRO A 123 -33.86 -23.00 -0.90
N MET A 124 -34.21 -21.72 -1.12
CA MET A 124 -35.59 -21.25 -0.98
C MET A 124 -36.44 -21.60 -2.22
N GLU A 125 -35.84 -21.60 -3.41
CA GLU A 125 -36.53 -21.98 -4.66
C GLU A 125 -36.85 -23.49 -4.69
N SER A 126 -35.95 -24.34 -4.19
CA SER A 126 -36.18 -25.79 -4.10
C SER A 126 -37.24 -26.22 -3.07
N GLY A 127 -37.57 -25.35 -2.11
CA GLY A 127 -38.56 -25.65 -1.05
C GLY A 127 -40.00 -25.22 -1.37
N GLY A 128 -40.21 -24.38 -2.39
CA GLY A 128 -41.50 -23.74 -2.69
C GLY A 128 -42.23 -24.27 -3.92
N SER A 129 -41.81 -25.41 -4.49
CA SER A 129 -42.35 -25.97 -5.74
C SER A 129 -43.03 -27.33 -5.54
N GLY A 130 -43.67 -27.54 -4.38
CA GLY A 130 -44.25 -28.81 -3.93
C GLY A 130 -45.63 -28.71 -3.29
N GLU A 131 -46.39 -27.65 -3.60
CA GLU A 131 -47.82 -27.48 -3.28
C GLU A 131 -48.64 -27.39 -4.59
#